data_AF-A0A7V7NY47-F1
#
_entry.id   AF-A0A7V7NY47-F1
#
_cell.length_a   1.000
_cell.length_b   1.000
_cell.length_c   1.000
_cell.angle_alpha   90.00
_cell.angle_beta   90.00
_cell.angle_gamma   90.00
#
_symmetry.space_group_name_H-M   'P 1'
#
loop_
_entity.id
_entity.type
_entity.pdbx_description
1 polymer ?
#
loop_
_entity_poly.entity_id
_entity_poly.type
_entity_poly.pdbx_seq_one_letter_code
_entity_poly.pdbx_strand_id
1 'polypeptide(L)'
;MYNFVYVENIGCEDNQAGDAGDDAELDKLLLDAYWQLVGDNDSIYLGDLGTKLKQLDSAFDPRSYGSASLKKLIINKTNQLEIHDVRDDRCYVRLANAIGTVKATPKKGKGFAFIVCQGEEFYFRRDDLIDEKHWSKIKSNQKVYFQKSSKHHGPTPGATNIKIG
;
A
#
# COMPACT_ATOMS: atom_id res chain seq x y z
N MET A 1 30.08 -50.25 22.51
CA MET A 1 28.72 -50.08 21.95
C MET A 1 28.89 -49.58 20.53
N TYR A 2 28.34 -50.31 19.56
CA TYR A 2 28.36 -50.11 18.10
C TYR A 2 27.89 -48.69 17.72
N ASN A 3 28.49 -47.89 16.79
CA ASN A 3 28.83 -47.99 15.36
C ASN A 3 27.88 -47.12 14.50
N PHE A 4 28.43 -46.55 13.40
CA PHE A 4 27.80 -45.94 12.21
C PHE A 4 27.36 -44.45 12.30
N VAL A 5 27.47 -43.56 11.29
CA VAL A 5 27.86 -43.69 9.87
C VAL A 5 28.04 -42.28 9.22
N TYR A 6 28.98 -42.20 8.27
CA TYR A 6 29.08 -41.39 7.04
C TYR A 6 29.36 -39.89 6.97
N VAL A 7 30.13 -39.61 5.91
CA VAL A 7 30.77 -38.40 5.39
C VAL A 7 29.88 -37.74 4.32
N GLU A 8 29.95 -36.40 4.28
CA GLU A 8 29.66 -35.41 3.22
C GLU A 8 28.31 -35.40 2.45
N ASN A 9 27.65 -34.22 2.48
CA ASN A 9 27.27 -33.51 1.25
C ASN A 9 26.93 -32.03 1.51
N ILE A 10 27.77 -31.15 0.93
CA ILE A 10 27.45 -29.94 0.14
C ILE A 10 26.26 -29.06 0.58
N GLY A 11 26.57 -27.78 0.84
CA GLY A 11 25.59 -26.69 0.71
C GLY A 11 26.04 -25.41 1.42
N CYS A 12 26.74 -24.53 0.69
CA CYS A 12 26.78 -23.11 1.05
C CYS A 12 25.34 -22.58 1.03
N GLU A 13 24.78 -22.26 2.18
CA GLU A 13 23.62 -21.38 2.27
C GLU A 13 23.85 -20.39 3.41
N ASP A 14 24.71 -19.41 3.13
CA ASP A 14 24.50 -18.05 3.62
C ASP A 14 23.16 -17.58 3.03
N ASN A 15 22.07 -17.76 3.78
CA ASN A 15 20.81 -17.08 3.48
C ASN A 15 20.46 -16.18 4.67
N GLN A 16 21.13 -15.03 4.61
CA GLN A 16 20.73 -13.71 5.08
C GLN A 16 19.39 -13.67 5.82
N ALA A 17 19.48 -13.41 7.11
CA ALA A 17 18.46 -12.64 7.81
C ALA A 17 18.32 -11.29 7.10
N GLY A 18 17.36 -11.18 6.19
CA GLY A 18 16.89 -9.90 5.69
C GLY A 18 16.29 -9.14 6.87
N ASP A 19 16.98 -8.11 7.31
CA ASP A 19 16.66 -7.31 8.47
C ASP A 19 15.32 -6.59 8.24
N ALA A 20 14.43 -6.60 9.24
CA ALA A 20 13.14 -5.91 9.14
C ALA A 20 13.30 -4.39 8.91
N GLY A 21 14.51 -3.84 9.12
CA GLY A 21 14.89 -2.48 8.78
C GLY A 21 14.89 -2.18 7.27
N ASP A 22 15.35 -3.10 6.43
CA ASP A 22 15.51 -2.87 4.99
C ASP A 22 14.15 -2.78 4.28
N ASP A 23 13.20 -3.63 4.67
CA ASP A 23 11.85 -3.63 4.09
C ASP A 23 11.07 -2.35 4.49
N ALA A 24 11.28 -1.83 5.71
CA ALA A 24 10.65 -0.58 6.16
C ALA A 24 11.22 0.67 5.46
N GLU A 25 12.53 0.69 5.20
CA GLU A 25 13.16 1.75 4.42
C GLU A 25 12.70 1.72 2.96
N LEU A 26 12.62 0.53 2.37
CA LEU A 26 12.06 0.34 1.03
C LEU A 26 10.62 0.85 0.94
N ASP A 27 9.77 0.47 1.88
CA ASP A 27 8.36 0.92 1.93
C ASP A 27 8.25 2.44 2.00
N LYS A 28 9.08 3.07 2.83
CA LYS A 28 9.13 4.53 2.95
C LYS A 28 9.56 5.16 1.62
N LEU A 29 10.63 4.67 1.00
CA LEU A 29 11.13 5.18 -0.28
C LEU A 29 10.07 5.07 -1.39
N LEU A 30 9.38 3.93 -1.47
CA LEU A 30 8.31 3.68 -2.43
C LEU A 30 7.14 4.66 -2.24
N LEU A 31 6.72 4.88 -0.99
CA LEU A 31 5.64 5.82 -0.68
C LEU A 31 6.02 7.27 -0.94
N ASP A 32 7.23 7.68 -0.54
CA ASP A 32 7.71 9.05 -0.75
C ASP A 32 7.79 9.37 -2.26
N ALA A 33 8.22 8.41 -3.08
CA ALA A 33 8.19 8.55 -4.53
C ALA A 33 6.76 8.62 -5.08
N TYR A 34 5.85 7.77 -4.58
CA TYR A 34 4.45 7.75 -4.99
C TYR A 34 3.75 9.08 -4.70
N TRP A 35 3.87 9.60 -3.47
CA TRP A 35 3.21 10.84 -3.06
C TRP A 35 3.67 12.06 -3.85
N GLN A 36 4.90 12.06 -4.35
CA GLN A 36 5.42 13.13 -5.22
C GLN A 36 4.87 13.08 -6.66
N LEU A 37 4.25 11.96 -7.07
CA LEU A 37 3.74 11.75 -8.44
C LEU A 37 2.22 11.74 -8.52
N VAL A 38 1.53 11.26 -7.48
CA VAL A 38 0.11 10.90 -7.54
C VAL A 38 -0.82 12.10 -7.81
N GLY A 39 -0.49 13.29 -7.29
CA GLY A 39 -1.29 14.49 -7.49
C GLY A 39 -2.77 14.27 -7.13
N ASP A 40 -3.67 14.64 -8.04
CA ASP A 40 -5.12 14.44 -7.93
C ASP A 40 -5.63 13.11 -8.51
N ASN A 41 -4.75 12.31 -9.11
CA ASN A 41 -5.11 10.98 -9.62
C ASN A 41 -5.05 9.94 -8.49
N ASP A 42 -5.62 8.75 -8.73
CA ASP A 42 -5.55 7.64 -7.76
C ASP A 42 -4.48 6.60 -8.12
N SER A 43 -3.74 6.83 -9.20
CA SER A 43 -2.70 5.91 -9.68
C SER A 43 -1.64 6.64 -10.50
N ILE A 44 -0.45 6.05 -10.57
CA ILE A 44 0.71 6.58 -11.30
C ILE A 44 1.27 5.54 -12.24
N TYR A 45 1.95 5.97 -13.30
CA TYR A 45 2.61 5.05 -14.22
C TYR A 45 3.83 4.41 -13.55
N LEU A 46 4.00 3.09 -13.70
CA LEU A 46 5.10 2.33 -13.09
C LEU A 46 6.48 2.84 -13.55
N GLY A 47 6.60 3.29 -14.80
CA GLY A 47 7.85 3.85 -15.33
C GLY A 47 8.23 5.18 -14.67
N ASP A 48 7.24 6.02 -14.38
CA ASP A 48 7.45 7.31 -13.70
C ASP A 48 7.87 7.07 -12.25
N LEU A 49 7.25 6.10 -11.59
CA LEU A 49 7.66 5.66 -10.25
C LEU A 49 9.11 5.19 -10.25
N GLY A 50 9.51 4.34 -11.20
CA GLY A 50 10.90 3.88 -11.32
C GLY A 50 11.89 5.02 -11.53
N THR A 51 11.54 5.98 -12.38
CA THR A 51 12.36 7.17 -12.63
C THR A 51 12.48 8.02 -11.36
N LYS A 52 11.39 8.22 -10.64
CA LYS A 52 11.37 9.00 -9.40
C LYS A 52 12.17 8.34 -8.28
N LEU A 53 12.10 7.01 -8.17
CA LEU A 53 12.93 6.25 -7.22
C LEU A 53 14.41 6.47 -7.48
N LYS A 54 14.85 6.42 -8.75
CA LYS A 54 16.23 6.73 -9.13
C LYS A 54 16.65 8.18 -8.86
N GLN A 55 15.71 9.12 -8.82
CA GLN A 55 15.99 10.51 -8.46
C GLN A 55 16.16 10.70 -6.95
N LEU A 56 15.36 9.99 -6.15
CA LEU A 56 15.44 10.05 -4.69
C LEU A 56 16.63 9.25 -4.15
N ASP A 57 16.89 8.09 -4.74
CA ASP A 57 18.04 7.25 -4.48
C ASP A 57 18.63 6.74 -5.80
N SER A 58 19.76 7.32 -6.19
CA SER A 58 20.48 6.95 -7.41
C SER A 58 20.95 5.48 -7.42
N ALA A 59 21.20 4.90 -6.25
CA ALA A 59 21.64 3.52 -6.09
C ALA A 59 20.48 2.52 -6.17
N PHE A 60 19.23 2.96 -6.06
CA PHE A 60 18.05 2.10 -6.02
C PHE A 60 18.02 1.10 -7.20
N ASP A 61 18.15 -0.20 -6.92
CA ASP A 61 17.96 -1.27 -7.90
C ASP A 61 17.03 -2.33 -7.27
N PRO A 62 15.89 -2.68 -7.91
CA PRO A 62 15.03 -3.76 -7.44
C PRO A 62 15.78 -5.08 -7.17
N ARG A 63 16.88 -5.34 -7.85
CA ARG A 63 17.71 -6.54 -7.66
C ARG A 63 18.44 -6.55 -6.32
N SER A 64 18.79 -5.38 -5.79
CA SER A 64 19.37 -5.27 -4.43
C SER A 64 18.38 -5.75 -3.36
N TYR A 65 17.09 -5.73 -3.66
CA TYR A 65 16.00 -6.25 -2.81
C TYR A 65 15.48 -7.63 -3.28
N GLY A 66 16.28 -8.37 -4.08
CA GLY A 66 15.94 -9.72 -4.55
C GLY A 66 14.86 -9.80 -5.63
N SER A 67 14.51 -8.69 -6.29
CA SER A 67 13.45 -8.66 -7.31
C SER A 67 13.99 -8.32 -8.69
N ALA A 68 13.64 -9.12 -9.70
CA ALA A 68 14.13 -8.92 -11.07
C ALA A 68 13.58 -7.65 -11.77
N SER A 69 12.52 -7.04 -11.23
CA SER A 69 11.92 -5.81 -11.74
C SER A 69 11.16 -5.06 -10.65
N LEU A 70 10.93 -3.77 -10.84
CA LEU A 70 10.14 -2.94 -9.91
C LEU A 70 8.71 -3.48 -9.74
N LYS A 71 8.10 -4.01 -10.81
CA LYS A 71 6.78 -4.65 -10.74
C LYS A 71 6.78 -5.82 -9.76
N LYS A 72 7.79 -6.71 -9.85
CA LYS A 72 7.92 -7.86 -8.94
C LYS A 72 8.24 -7.41 -7.51
N LEU A 73 9.06 -6.37 -7.36
CA LEU A 73 9.35 -5.78 -6.06
C LEU A 73 8.08 -5.31 -5.37
N ILE A 74 7.25 -4.52 -6.07
CA ILE A 74 5.99 -4.01 -5.51
C ILE A 74 5.06 -5.16 -5.11
N ILE A 75 4.94 -6.20 -5.94
CA ILE A 75 4.05 -7.34 -5.64
C ILE A 75 4.53 -8.15 -4.43
N ASN A 76 5.85 -8.31 -4.26
CA ASN A 76 6.40 -9.28 -3.30
C ASN A 76 6.89 -8.67 -1.99
N LYS A 77 7.20 -7.37 -1.98
CA LYS A 77 7.94 -6.73 -0.89
C LYS A 77 7.22 -5.55 -0.22
N THR A 78 6.09 -5.11 -0.75
CA THR A 78 5.28 -4.07 -0.10
C THR A 78 3.81 -4.49 -0.03
N ASN A 79 3.15 -4.08 1.04
CA ASN A 79 1.70 -4.19 1.20
C ASN A 79 1.00 -2.83 1.05
N GLN A 80 1.76 -1.76 0.80
CA GLN A 80 1.23 -0.40 0.76
C GLN A 80 0.90 0.07 -0.65
N LEU A 81 1.52 -0.55 -1.66
CA LEU A 81 1.25 -0.31 -3.08
C LEU A 81 0.80 -1.59 -3.75
N GLU A 82 -0.07 -1.46 -4.75
CA GLU A 82 -0.50 -2.55 -5.62
C GLU A 82 -0.40 -2.17 -7.09
N ILE A 83 -0.15 -3.17 -7.94
CA ILE A 83 -0.20 -2.99 -9.39
C ILE A 83 -1.66 -2.86 -9.82
N HIS A 84 -1.95 -1.81 -10.59
CA HIS A 84 -3.26 -1.47 -11.10
C HIS A 84 -3.25 -1.33 -12.63
N ASP A 85 -4.37 -1.63 -13.29
CA ASP A 85 -4.61 -1.57 -14.75
C ASP A 85 -3.38 -1.98 -15.59
N VAL A 86 -3.19 -3.29 -15.76
CA VAL A 86 -2.13 -3.84 -16.62
C VAL A 86 -2.68 -4.04 -18.03
N ARG A 87 -2.14 -3.30 -18.98
CA ARG A 87 -2.32 -3.47 -20.42
C ARG A 87 -0.97 -3.78 -21.06
N ASP A 88 -0.98 -4.22 -22.31
CA ASP A 88 0.24 -4.67 -23.00
C ASP A 88 1.38 -3.64 -22.99
N ASP A 89 1.04 -2.33 -23.02
CA ASP A 89 1.98 -1.22 -23.03
C ASP A 89 2.02 -0.39 -21.73
N ARG A 90 1.09 -0.66 -20.80
CA ARG A 90 0.85 0.22 -19.65
C ARG A 90 0.66 -0.56 -18.36
N CYS A 91 1.35 -0.08 -17.33
CA CYS A 91 1.27 -0.65 -15.99
C CYS A 91 1.20 0.51 -15.00
N TYR A 92 0.14 0.56 -14.21
CA TYR A 92 -0.05 1.58 -13.19
C TYR A 92 0.17 1.00 -11.79
N VAL A 93 0.40 1.89 -10.84
CA VAL A 93 0.56 1.59 -9.42
C VAL A 93 -0.36 2.51 -8.64
N ARG A 94 -1.00 1.98 -7.60
CA ARG A 94 -1.81 2.76 -6.66
C ARG A 94 -1.58 2.27 -5.24
N LEU A 95 -2.10 3.00 -4.26
CA LEU A 95 -2.12 2.54 -2.88
C LEU A 95 -2.98 1.27 -2.74
N ALA A 96 -2.51 0.32 -1.96
CA ALA A 96 -3.28 -0.86 -1.63
C ALA A 96 -4.50 -0.48 -0.77
N ASN A 97 -5.54 -1.31 -0.83
CA ASN A 97 -6.70 -1.12 0.04
C ASN A 97 -6.34 -1.47 1.49
N ALA A 98 -6.57 -0.52 2.39
CA ALA A 98 -6.62 -0.75 3.82
C ALA A 98 -8.02 -1.21 4.25
N ILE A 99 -8.08 -1.89 5.38
CA ILE A 99 -9.32 -2.36 6.00
C ILE A 99 -9.51 -1.61 7.31
N GLY A 100 -10.66 -0.96 7.47
CA GLY A 100 -11.02 -0.25 8.69
C GLY A 100 -12.48 -0.44 9.06
N THR A 101 -12.89 0.21 10.13
CA THR A 101 -14.30 0.25 10.57
C THR A 101 -14.78 1.68 10.66
N VAL A 102 -16.04 1.91 10.31
CA VAL A 102 -16.65 3.24 10.43
C VAL A 102 -16.81 3.60 11.89
N LYS A 103 -16.20 4.71 12.31
CA LYS A 103 -16.20 5.18 13.71
C LYS A 103 -17.61 5.42 14.25
N ALA A 104 -18.46 6.03 13.43
CA ALA A 104 -19.83 6.35 13.79
C ALA A 104 -20.73 6.45 12.55
N THR A 105 -22.00 6.10 12.69
CA THR A 105 -23.00 6.27 11.63
C THR A 105 -23.05 7.73 11.18
N PRO A 106 -22.92 8.03 9.87
CA PRO A 106 -22.97 9.40 9.37
C PRO A 106 -24.32 10.05 9.73
N LYS A 107 -24.27 11.26 10.30
CA LYS A 107 -25.49 12.01 10.64
C LYS A 107 -26.19 12.46 9.36
N LYS A 108 -27.52 12.36 9.31
CA LYS A 108 -28.32 12.91 8.20
C LYS A 108 -27.98 14.39 8.00
N GLY A 109 -27.70 14.78 6.76
CA GLY A 109 -27.30 16.15 6.39
C GLY A 109 -25.82 16.47 6.60
N LYS A 110 -25.06 15.64 7.33
CA LYS A 110 -23.58 15.72 7.32
C LYS A 110 -23.05 14.83 6.20
N GLY A 111 -22.31 15.41 5.26
CA GLY A 111 -21.74 14.72 4.11
C GLY A 111 -20.34 14.13 4.36
N PHE A 112 -20.01 13.81 5.62
CA PHE A 112 -18.72 13.26 6.01
C PHE A 112 -18.82 12.29 7.19
N ALA A 113 -17.82 11.44 7.34
CA ALA A 113 -17.66 10.46 8.41
C ALA A 113 -16.17 10.11 8.61
N PHE A 114 -15.90 9.18 9.53
CA PHE A 114 -14.55 8.75 9.88
C PHE A 114 -14.43 7.23 9.89
N ILE A 115 -13.27 6.73 9.46
CA ILE A 115 -12.86 5.33 9.54
C ILE A 115 -11.78 5.22 10.62
N VAL A 116 -11.82 4.17 11.42
CA VAL A 116 -10.71 3.79 12.32
C VAL A 116 -9.97 2.61 11.69
N CYS A 117 -8.66 2.74 11.55
CA CYS A 117 -7.77 1.67 11.11
C CYS A 117 -6.51 1.69 11.99
N GLN A 118 -6.21 0.58 12.66
CA GLN A 118 -5.01 0.45 13.52
C GLN A 118 -4.85 1.56 14.58
N GLY A 119 -5.97 2.13 15.08
CA GLY A 119 -5.95 3.21 16.08
C GLY A 119 -5.85 4.62 15.50
N GLU A 120 -5.69 4.76 14.19
CA GLU A 120 -5.68 6.04 13.48
C GLU A 120 -7.06 6.32 12.85
N GLU A 121 -7.43 7.60 12.81
CA GLU A 121 -8.69 8.06 12.20
C GLU A 121 -8.46 8.64 10.81
N PHE A 122 -9.32 8.24 9.87
CA PHE A 122 -9.31 8.72 8.50
C PHE A 122 -10.63 9.40 8.18
N TYR A 123 -10.56 10.65 7.73
CA TYR A 123 -11.71 11.44 7.30
C TYR A 123 -12.13 11.05 5.88
N PHE A 124 -13.44 10.99 5.64
CA PHE A 124 -13.96 10.86 4.29
C PHE A 124 -15.31 11.54 4.12
N ARG A 125 -15.61 11.89 2.88
CA ARG A 125 -16.86 12.49 2.43
C ARG A 125 -17.71 11.51 1.64
N ARG A 126 -18.92 11.93 1.32
CA ARG A 126 -19.84 11.12 0.53
C ARG A 126 -19.30 10.77 -0.86
N ASP A 127 -18.62 11.71 -1.50
CA ASP A 127 -17.98 11.60 -2.82
C ASP A 127 -16.72 10.72 -2.81
N ASP A 128 -16.18 10.39 -1.63
CA ASP A 128 -15.07 9.44 -1.49
C ASP A 128 -15.53 7.97 -1.51
N LEU A 129 -16.85 7.71 -1.57
CA LEU A 129 -17.40 6.38 -1.82
C LEU A 129 -17.28 6.01 -3.30
N ILE A 130 -16.95 4.74 -3.59
CA ILE A 130 -17.04 4.21 -4.96
C ILE A 130 -18.48 4.26 -5.48
N ASP A 131 -19.47 4.07 -4.61
CA ASP A 131 -20.88 4.26 -4.93
C ASP A 131 -21.54 5.14 -3.85
N GLU A 132 -21.77 6.41 -4.19
CA GLU A 132 -22.41 7.38 -3.28
C GLU A 132 -23.80 6.95 -2.79
N LYS A 133 -24.50 6.04 -3.50
CA LYS A 133 -25.81 5.51 -3.08
C LYS A 133 -25.70 4.70 -1.79
N HIS A 134 -24.49 4.24 -1.45
CA HIS A 134 -24.22 3.50 -0.23
C HIS A 134 -24.09 4.37 1.02
N TRP A 135 -24.07 5.70 0.89
CA TRP A 135 -23.99 6.62 2.04
C TRP A 135 -25.04 6.34 3.12
N SER A 136 -26.29 6.12 2.70
CA SER A 136 -27.41 5.85 3.61
C SER A 136 -27.35 4.48 4.29
N LYS A 137 -26.50 3.57 3.80
CA LYS A 137 -26.33 2.21 4.32
C LYS A 137 -25.18 2.11 5.35
N ILE A 138 -24.34 3.14 5.45
CA ILE A 138 -23.20 3.16 6.38
C ILE A 138 -23.71 3.14 7.82
N LYS A 139 -23.12 2.26 8.65
CA LYS A 139 -23.39 2.14 10.08
C LYS A 139 -22.10 2.19 10.88
N SER A 140 -22.19 2.57 12.15
CA SER A 140 -21.10 2.43 13.12
C SER A 140 -20.58 0.99 13.13
N ASN A 141 -19.26 0.84 13.28
CA ASN A 141 -18.54 -0.44 13.27
C ASN A 141 -18.66 -1.25 11.97
N GLN A 142 -19.23 -0.68 10.90
CA GLN A 142 -19.26 -1.34 9.59
C GLN A 142 -17.84 -1.45 9.04
N LYS A 143 -17.46 -2.65 8.58
CA LYS A 143 -16.21 -2.88 7.88
C LYS A 143 -16.22 -2.19 6.53
N VAL A 144 -15.13 -1.51 6.20
CA VAL A 144 -14.93 -0.84 4.92
C VAL A 144 -13.53 -1.11 4.39
N TYR A 145 -13.41 -1.12 3.07
CA TYR A 145 -12.14 -1.10 2.35
C TYR A 145 -11.94 0.31 1.82
N PHE A 146 -10.73 0.86 1.94
CA PHE A 146 -10.43 2.23 1.53
C PHE A 146 -8.97 2.37 1.13
N GLN A 147 -8.63 3.43 0.41
CA GLN A 147 -7.26 3.83 0.16
C GLN A 147 -6.95 5.09 0.97
N LYS A 148 -5.74 5.17 1.53
CA LYS A 148 -5.27 6.41 2.16
C LYS A 148 -5.19 7.52 1.10
N SER A 149 -5.48 8.75 1.47
CA SER A 149 -5.44 9.89 0.57
C SER A 149 -4.49 10.97 1.10
N SER A 150 -3.87 11.71 0.19
CA SER A 150 -3.14 12.96 0.48
C SER A 150 -4.08 14.10 0.87
N LYS A 151 -5.39 13.96 0.66
CA LYS A 151 -6.40 14.90 1.15
C LYS A 151 -6.45 14.84 2.67
N HIS A 152 -6.53 15.99 3.33
CA HIS A 152 -6.61 16.08 4.79
C HIS A 152 -7.80 16.95 5.21
N HIS A 153 -8.36 16.66 6.38
CA HIS A 153 -9.32 17.54 7.05
C HIS A 153 -8.76 17.98 8.40
N GLY A 154 -8.13 19.17 8.41
CA GLY A 154 -7.33 19.60 9.54
C GLY A 154 -6.15 18.64 9.76
N PRO A 155 -5.94 18.10 10.98
CA PRO A 155 -4.86 17.15 11.26
C PRO A 155 -5.19 15.71 10.83
N THR A 156 -6.43 15.42 10.42
CA THR A 156 -6.87 14.05 10.14
C THR A 156 -6.59 13.67 8.68
N PRO A 157 -5.87 12.57 8.41
CA PRO A 157 -5.63 12.09 7.05
C PRO A 157 -6.92 11.65 6.38
N GLY A 158 -6.94 11.69 5.05
CA GLY A 158 -8.10 11.35 4.25
C GLY A 158 -8.16 9.88 3.86
N ALA A 159 -9.37 9.42 3.55
CA ALA A 159 -9.63 8.14 2.90
C ALA A 159 -10.44 8.35 1.61
N THR A 160 -10.09 7.61 0.56
CA THR A 160 -10.77 7.62 -0.74
C THR A 160 -11.10 6.20 -1.20
N ASN A 161 -11.84 6.08 -2.31
CA ASN A 161 -12.23 4.82 -2.94
C ASN A 161 -12.87 3.85 -1.96
N ILE A 162 -13.79 4.37 -1.14
CA ILE A 162 -14.37 3.64 -0.03
C ILE A 162 -15.42 2.67 -0.55
N LYS A 163 -15.26 1.40 -0.18
CA LYS A 163 -16.17 0.31 -0.46
C LYS A 163 -16.68 -0.29 0.84
N ILE A 164 -18.00 -0.37 0.98
CA ILE A 164 -18.62 -1.08 2.11
C ILE A 164 -18.34 -2.57 1.98
N GLY A 165 -17.87 -3.19 3.07
CA GLY A 165 -17.58 -4.62 3.16
C GLY A 165 -18.75 -5.46 3.66
#